data_AF-A0A4Q9MDX9-F1
#
_entry.id   AF-A0A4Q9MDX9-F1
#
_cell.length_a   1.000
_cell.length_b   1.000
_cell.length_c   1.000
_cell.angle_alpha   90.00
_cell.angle_beta   90.00
_cell.angle_gamma   90.00
#
_symmetry.space_group_name_H-M   'P 1'
#
loop_
_entity.id
_entity.type
_entity.pdbx_description
1 polymer ?
#
loop_
_entity_poly.entity_id
_entity_poly.type
_entity_poly.pdbx_seq_one_letter_code
_entity_poly.pdbx_strand_id
1 'polypeptide(L)'
;MSTEQVLHDRVNLARLVHRLEKMVADETWMEDVAGSSTSTPAWIRTRGTLQKVKHARKLLQNVEVNDDAVDSAAPRRYDEFRRTLDRLESLVSEVDKRVAPIISKPVPILPNIPPPISVPVPSSAEESLPDTGSSPSDPTATLLPVEETSAIAAHELLLTSSDSHTLPRGPINPSEALLPPSRPAAAEKSGTQATPAFMQNSAALQEELSAQLAQMATQLKRNAVHFASALEKDKAVVQETQEKLERNHGVMTKERVRLRDHHSKSWGTTWITMLSLLVVLIGFIMTFLVIRIT
;
A
#
# COMPACT_ATOMS: atom_id res chain seq x y z
N MET A 1 -3.88 -32.99 11.31
CA MET A 1 -3.46 -32.69 9.92
C MET A 1 -3.35 -34.02 9.18
N SER A 2 -3.65 -34.05 7.90
CA SER A 2 -3.45 -35.28 7.10
C SER A 2 -1.97 -35.46 6.81
N THR A 3 -1.45 -36.70 6.80
CA THR A 3 -0.05 -37.01 6.46
C THR A 3 0.38 -36.43 5.11
N GLU A 4 -0.54 -36.36 4.16
CA GLU A 4 -0.38 -35.69 2.86
C GLU A 4 -0.04 -34.20 2.99
N GLN A 5 -0.65 -33.49 3.94
CA GLN A 5 -0.38 -32.06 4.16
C GLN A 5 1.05 -31.84 4.65
N VAL A 6 1.56 -32.73 5.51
CA VAL A 6 2.94 -32.66 6.02
C VAL A 6 3.94 -32.86 4.88
N LEU A 7 3.66 -33.80 3.97
CA LEU A 7 4.49 -34.02 2.77
C LEU A 7 4.48 -32.80 1.85
N HIS A 8 3.31 -32.18 1.63
CA HIS A 8 3.20 -30.95 0.84
C HIS A 8 3.98 -29.81 1.47
N ASP A 9 3.86 -29.63 2.78
CA ASP A 9 4.59 -28.59 3.51
C ASP A 9 6.10 -28.79 3.44
N ARG A 10 6.59 -30.04 3.53
CA ARG A 10 8.02 -30.38 3.37
C ARG A 10 8.55 -30.00 1.98
N VAL A 11 7.81 -30.36 0.93
CA VAL A 11 8.20 -30.04 -0.46
C VAL A 11 8.14 -28.53 -0.70
N ASN A 12 7.10 -27.87 -0.19
CA ASN A 12 6.94 -26.43 -0.32
C ASN A 12 8.03 -25.67 0.43
N LEU A 13 8.44 -26.14 1.62
CA LEU A 13 9.54 -25.57 2.39
C LEU A 13 10.85 -25.62 1.59
N ALA A 14 11.22 -26.79 1.09
CA ALA A 14 12.45 -26.95 0.32
C ALA A 14 12.46 -26.04 -0.93
N ARG A 15 11.33 -25.98 -1.67
CA ARG A 15 11.18 -25.10 -2.83
C ARG A 15 11.26 -23.62 -2.46
N LEU A 16 10.64 -23.23 -1.35
CA LEU A 16 10.61 -21.84 -0.91
C LEU A 16 11.99 -21.39 -0.44
N VAL A 17 12.69 -22.20 0.35
CA VAL A 17 14.06 -21.90 0.80
C VAL A 17 14.99 -21.77 -0.39
N HIS A 18 14.96 -22.73 -1.33
CA HIS A 18 15.82 -22.67 -2.51
C HIS A 18 15.50 -21.46 -3.42
N ARG A 19 14.22 -21.09 -3.54
CA ARG A 19 13.82 -19.87 -4.25
C ARG A 19 14.28 -18.62 -3.53
N LEU A 20 14.25 -18.59 -2.20
CA LEU A 20 14.72 -17.45 -1.41
C LEU A 20 16.23 -17.31 -1.49
N GLU A 21 16.97 -18.42 -1.42
CA GLU A 21 18.43 -18.42 -1.65
C GLU A 21 18.76 -17.93 -3.05
N LYS A 22 18.08 -18.45 -4.07
CA LYS A 22 18.26 -18.01 -5.45
C LYS A 22 17.90 -16.53 -5.63
N MET A 23 16.78 -16.07 -5.07
CA MET A 23 16.37 -14.66 -5.14
C MET A 23 17.35 -13.75 -4.40
N VAL A 24 17.97 -14.21 -3.31
CA VAL A 24 18.97 -13.41 -2.61
C VAL A 24 20.34 -13.46 -3.29
N ALA A 25 20.66 -14.54 -4.02
CA ALA A 25 21.91 -14.71 -4.75
C ALA A 25 21.90 -14.07 -6.16
N ASP A 26 20.78 -14.16 -6.88
CA ASP A 26 20.61 -13.63 -8.24
C ASP A 26 20.34 -12.12 -8.24
N GLU A 27 19.61 -11.59 -7.24
CA GLU A 27 19.42 -10.14 -7.14
C GLU A 27 20.63 -9.50 -6.47
N THR A 28 21.33 -8.64 -7.19
CA THR A 28 22.41 -7.83 -6.67
C THR A 28 21.86 -6.71 -5.78
N TRP A 29 21.41 -7.05 -4.56
CA TRP A 29 20.90 -6.12 -3.53
C TRP A 29 21.88 -4.99 -3.15
N MET A 30 23.12 -5.05 -3.64
CA MET A 30 24.23 -4.15 -3.32
C MET A 30 24.57 -3.17 -4.47
N GLU A 31 24.21 -3.45 -5.72
CA GLU A 31 24.62 -2.61 -6.87
C GLU A 31 23.72 -1.37 -7.01
N ASP A 32 22.42 -1.50 -6.70
CA ASP A 32 21.42 -0.44 -6.88
C ASP A 32 21.53 0.69 -5.83
N VAL A 33 22.40 0.56 -4.83
CA VAL A 33 22.55 1.52 -3.72
C VAL A 33 23.43 2.72 -4.13
N ALA A 34 24.21 2.61 -5.20
CA ALA A 34 25.26 3.59 -5.51
C ALA A 34 24.82 4.80 -6.35
N GLY A 35 23.57 4.92 -6.82
CA GLY A 35 23.29 6.02 -7.76
C GLY A 35 21.89 6.44 -8.19
N SER A 36 20.76 5.95 -7.66
CA SER A 36 19.48 6.48 -8.15
C SER A 36 18.34 6.54 -7.14
N SER A 37 17.43 7.47 -7.42
CA SER A 37 16.17 7.84 -6.77
C SER A 37 15.11 6.72 -6.64
N THR A 38 15.52 5.45 -6.70
CA THR A 38 14.67 4.25 -6.73
C THR A 38 14.75 3.44 -5.43
N SER A 39 15.01 4.07 -4.28
CA SER A 39 15.02 3.39 -2.97
C SER A 39 13.66 2.75 -2.63
N THR A 40 12.54 3.36 -3.02
CA THR A 40 11.18 2.87 -2.75
C THR A 40 10.89 1.45 -3.29
N PRO A 41 11.16 1.12 -4.57
CA PRO A 41 10.94 -0.24 -5.07
C PRO A 41 11.87 -1.27 -4.40
N ALA A 42 13.11 -0.91 -4.06
CA ALA A 42 14.02 -1.81 -3.35
C ALA A 42 13.54 -2.08 -1.90
N TRP A 43 12.99 -1.08 -1.22
CA TRP A 43 12.39 -1.24 0.13
C TRP A 43 11.17 -2.17 0.12
N ILE A 44 10.28 -2.02 -0.87
CA ILE A 44 9.09 -2.88 -0.98
C ILE A 44 9.51 -4.34 -1.22
N ARG A 45 10.54 -4.56 -2.05
CA ARG A 45 11.07 -5.89 -2.36
C ARG A 45 11.72 -6.54 -1.13
N THR A 46 12.59 -5.83 -0.42
CA THR A 46 13.22 -6.32 0.83
C THR A 46 12.18 -6.68 1.88
N ARG A 47 11.14 -5.86 2.04
CA ARG A 47 10.03 -6.16 2.96
C ARG A 47 9.25 -7.40 2.53
N GLY A 48 9.04 -7.58 1.23
CA GLY A 48 8.40 -8.77 0.66
C GLY A 48 9.23 -10.04 0.86
N THR A 49 10.55 -9.98 0.69
CA THR A 49 11.43 -11.13 0.96
C THR A 49 11.50 -11.46 2.45
N LEU A 50 11.52 -10.45 3.33
CA LEU A 50 11.45 -10.64 4.79
C LEU A 50 10.18 -11.40 5.22
N GLN A 51 9.03 -11.05 4.62
CA GLN A 51 7.78 -11.77 4.89
C GLN A 51 7.85 -13.23 4.42
N LYS A 52 8.44 -13.50 3.26
CA LYS A 52 8.64 -14.87 2.76
C LYS A 52 9.56 -15.68 3.67
N VAL A 53 10.63 -15.08 4.20
CA VAL A 53 11.52 -15.72 5.19
C VAL A 53 10.76 -16.06 6.47
N LYS A 54 9.93 -15.13 6.99
CA LYS A 54 9.08 -15.40 8.16
C LYS A 54 8.07 -16.53 7.92
N HIS A 55 7.46 -16.56 6.73
CA HIS A 55 6.56 -17.64 6.33
C HIS A 55 7.29 -18.98 6.25
N ALA A 56 8.48 -19.02 5.64
CA ALA A 56 9.31 -20.22 5.58
C ALA A 56 9.67 -20.74 6.99
N ARG A 57 9.98 -19.84 7.94
CA ARG A 57 10.26 -20.19 9.33
C ARG A 57 9.03 -20.81 10.02
N LYS A 58 7.84 -20.27 9.77
CA LYS A 58 6.58 -20.85 10.26
C LYS A 58 6.29 -22.23 9.64
N LEU A 59 6.58 -22.38 8.35
CA LEU A 59 6.40 -23.65 7.64
C LEU A 59 7.36 -24.72 8.16
N LEU A 60 8.62 -24.35 8.41
CA LEU A 60 9.61 -25.22 9.05
C LEU A 60 9.14 -25.70 10.43
N GLN A 61 8.62 -24.80 11.26
CA GLN A 61 8.07 -25.17 12.57
C GLN A 61 6.86 -26.11 12.44
N ASN A 62 5.99 -25.90 11.45
CA ASN A 62 4.84 -26.77 11.21
C ASN A 62 5.28 -28.17 10.74
N VAL A 63 6.29 -28.25 9.88
CA VAL A 63 6.85 -29.52 9.42
C VAL A 63 7.52 -30.25 10.59
N GLU A 64 8.33 -29.57 11.41
CA GLU A 64 9.02 -30.19 12.55
C GLU A 64 8.07 -30.75 13.62
N VAL A 65 6.95 -30.06 13.89
CA VAL A 65 5.97 -30.52 14.89
C VAL A 65 5.15 -31.72 14.40
N ASN A 66 4.96 -31.85 13.08
CA ASN A 66 4.11 -32.89 12.50
C ASN A 66 4.89 -34.04 11.82
N ASP A 67 6.19 -33.88 11.61
CA ASP A 67 7.07 -34.91 11.06
C ASP A 67 7.52 -35.82 12.21
N ASP A 68 6.71 -36.84 12.48
CA ASP A 68 7.12 -37.96 13.34
C ASP A 68 8.36 -38.59 12.70
N ALA A 69 9.51 -38.51 13.38
CA ALA A 69 10.85 -38.77 12.87
C ALA A 69 11.08 -40.21 12.34
N VAL A 70 10.49 -40.55 11.19
CA VAL A 70 10.76 -41.80 10.46
C VAL A 70 12.10 -41.73 9.74
N ASP A 71 12.52 -40.53 9.32
CA ASP A 71 13.80 -40.26 8.64
C ASP A 71 14.87 -39.76 9.62
N SER A 72 15.90 -40.55 9.93
CA SER A 72 17.04 -40.12 10.77
C SER A 72 17.84 -38.94 10.18
N ALA A 73 17.65 -38.63 8.89
CA ALA A 73 18.28 -37.51 8.20
C ALA A 73 17.43 -36.21 8.19
N ALA A 74 16.15 -36.28 8.58
CA ALA A 74 15.26 -35.12 8.66
C ALA A 74 15.77 -33.99 9.57
N PRO A 75 16.24 -34.25 10.82
CA PRO A 75 16.66 -33.17 11.71
C PRO A 75 17.86 -32.38 11.16
N ARG A 76 18.81 -33.04 10.49
CA ARG A 76 19.97 -32.37 9.87
C ARG A 76 19.57 -31.40 8.75
N ARG A 77 18.57 -31.78 7.95
CA ARG A 77 18.05 -30.93 6.86
C ARG A 77 17.29 -29.73 7.41
N TYR A 78 16.53 -29.92 8.48
CA TYR A 78 15.84 -28.82 9.16
C TYR A 78 16.84 -27.83 9.77
N ASP A 79 17.92 -28.32 10.38
CA ASP A 79 18.98 -27.46 10.90
C ASP A 79 19.73 -26.70 9.79
N GLU A 80 19.92 -27.31 8.63
CA GLU A 80 20.45 -26.62 7.45
C GLU A 80 19.51 -25.49 7.01
N PHE A 81 18.21 -25.77 6.85
CA PHE A 81 17.21 -24.75 6.51
C PHE A 81 17.11 -23.63 7.56
N ARG A 82 17.29 -23.93 8.85
CA ARG A 82 17.37 -22.88 9.90
C ARG A 82 18.54 -21.95 9.65
N ARG A 83 19.73 -22.51 9.48
CA ARG A 83 20.95 -21.72 9.26
C ARG A 83 20.86 -20.86 8.02
N THR A 84 20.29 -21.39 6.93
CA THR A 84 20.12 -20.62 5.69
C THR A 84 19.08 -19.52 5.86
N LEU A 85 17.93 -19.80 6.49
CA LEU A 85 16.92 -18.79 6.80
C LEU A 85 17.44 -17.69 7.73
N ASP A 86 18.25 -18.02 8.74
CA ASP A 86 18.84 -17.04 9.66
C ASP A 86 19.86 -16.14 8.93
N ARG A 87 20.68 -16.71 8.05
CA ARG A 87 21.59 -15.94 7.19
C ARG A 87 20.81 -15.01 6.24
N LEU A 88 19.74 -15.50 5.63
CA LEU A 88 18.90 -14.70 4.73
C LEU A 88 18.20 -13.58 5.50
N GLU A 89 17.68 -13.86 6.70
CA GLU A 89 17.04 -12.83 7.53
C GLU A 89 18.05 -11.75 7.93
N SER A 90 19.27 -12.11 8.33
CA SER A 90 20.28 -11.10 8.70
C SER A 90 20.64 -10.20 7.54
N LEU A 91 20.82 -10.77 6.34
CA LEU A 91 21.16 -10.00 5.12
C LEU A 91 20.01 -9.07 4.71
N VAL A 92 18.79 -9.60 4.61
CA VAL A 92 17.62 -8.80 4.20
C VAL A 92 17.29 -7.73 5.24
N SER A 93 17.46 -8.01 6.54
CA SER A 93 17.24 -7.03 7.61
C SER A 93 18.27 -5.90 7.59
N GLU A 94 19.51 -6.19 7.19
CA GLU A 94 20.52 -5.16 7.01
C GLU A 94 20.20 -4.25 5.82
N VAL A 95 19.74 -4.82 4.70
CA VAL A 95 19.31 -4.02 3.54
C VAL A 95 18.05 -3.21 3.85
N ASP A 96 17.06 -3.78 4.54
CA ASP A 96 15.84 -3.06 4.93
C ASP A 96 16.16 -1.82 5.77
N LYS A 97 17.10 -1.91 6.74
CA LYS A 97 17.56 -0.75 7.51
C LYS A 97 18.21 0.34 6.67
N ARG A 98 18.89 -0.04 5.58
CA ARG A 98 19.59 0.89 4.68
C ARG A 98 18.64 1.55 3.68
N VAL A 99 17.60 0.84 3.25
CA VAL A 99 16.66 1.27 2.21
C VAL A 99 15.35 1.83 2.80
N ALA A 100 15.12 1.68 4.12
CA ALA A 100 13.95 2.21 4.80
C ALA A 100 13.80 3.73 4.55
N PRO A 101 12.67 4.17 3.96
CA PRO A 101 12.47 5.58 3.67
C PRO A 101 12.38 6.38 4.97
N ILE A 102 13.13 7.49 5.04
CA ILE A 102 13.03 8.46 6.13
C ILE A 102 11.68 9.15 5.98
N ILE A 103 10.72 8.79 6.83
CA ILE A 103 9.39 9.41 6.86
C ILE A 103 9.50 10.77 7.56
N SER A 104 9.83 11.83 6.82
CA SER A 104 9.66 13.20 7.32
C SER A 104 8.18 13.55 7.21
N LYS A 105 7.47 13.61 8.35
CA LYS A 105 6.09 14.10 8.37
C LYS A 105 6.09 15.57 7.90
N PRO A 106 5.28 15.95 6.90
CA PRO A 106 5.16 17.35 6.53
C PRO A 106 4.64 18.14 7.74
N VAL A 107 5.22 19.32 7.96
CA VAL A 107 4.81 20.23 9.05
C VAL A 107 3.30 20.51 8.89
N PRO A 108 2.48 20.34 9.93
CA PRO A 108 1.04 20.52 9.84
C PRO A 108 0.70 21.99 9.49
N ILE A 109 0.03 22.20 8.35
CA ILE A 109 -0.39 23.53 7.84
C ILE A 109 -1.69 24.02 8.53
N LEU A 110 -2.24 23.23 9.46
CA LEU A 110 -3.45 23.55 10.21
C LEU A 110 -3.46 24.90 10.97
N PRO A 111 -2.33 25.50 11.40
CA PRO A 111 -2.37 26.79 12.10
C PRO A 111 -2.68 28.02 11.22
N ASN A 112 -2.58 27.91 9.89
CA ASN A 112 -2.62 29.09 9.00
C ASN A 112 -3.94 29.25 8.21
N ILE A 113 -4.99 28.50 8.54
CA ILE A 113 -6.30 28.68 7.90
C ILE A 113 -7.12 29.69 8.74
N PRO A 114 -7.39 30.91 8.25
CA PRO A 114 -8.27 31.84 8.93
C PRO A 114 -9.70 31.26 9.02
N PRO A 115 -10.38 31.35 10.17
CA PRO A 115 -11.72 30.80 10.33
C PRO A 115 -12.74 31.49 9.40
N PRO A 116 -13.69 30.76 8.81
CA PRO A 116 -14.70 31.34 7.93
C PRO A 116 -15.65 32.27 8.72
N ILE A 117 -15.77 33.50 8.23
CA ILE A 117 -16.72 34.50 8.74
C ILE A 117 -18.14 33.97 8.52
N SER A 118 -18.89 33.80 9.60
CA SER A 118 -20.31 33.41 9.56
C SER A 118 -21.14 34.64 9.20
N VAL A 119 -21.82 34.62 8.04
CA VAL A 119 -22.80 35.65 7.66
C VAL A 119 -24.17 35.26 8.28
N PRO A 120 -24.90 36.16 8.94
CA PRO A 120 -26.22 35.87 9.50
C PRO A 120 -27.28 35.80 8.40
N VAL A 121 -28.07 34.72 8.38
CA VAL A 121 -29.27 34.57 7.55
C VAL A 121 -30.45 35.27 8.26
N PRO A 122 -31.13 36.27 7.66
CA PRO A 122 -32.37 36.79 8.20
C PRO A 122 -33.55 35.87 7.86
N SER A 123 -34.25 35.48 8.92
CA SER A 123 -35.54 34.80 8.95
C SER A 123 -36.67 35.71 8.45
N SER A 124 -37.57 35.19 7.61
CA SER A 124 -38.95 35.68 7.46
C SER A 124 -39.84 34.63 6.76
N ALA A 125 -40.91 34.22 7.48
CA ALA A 125 -42.31 33.90 7.08
C ALA A 125 -42.61 33.14 5.76
N GLU A 126 -43.61 32.28 5.59
CA GLU A 126 -44.69 31.63 6.36
C GLU A 126 -45.47 30.76 5.31
N GLU A 127 -46.24 29.76 5.74
CA GLU A 127 -47.30 29.03 4.99
C GLU A 127 -46.91 28.28 3.67
N SER A 128 -47.03 26.96 3.51
CA SER A 128 -48.29 26.19 3.53
C SER A 128 -48.02 24.72 3.10
N LEU A 129 -48.76 23.78 3.70
CA LEU A 129 -48.88 22.34 3.34
C LEU A 129 -49.93 22.17 2.22
N PRO A 130 -49.92 21.08 1.41
CA PRO A 130 -50.57 19.83 1.85
C PRO A 130 -49.97 18.49 1.33
N ASP A 131 -50.54 17.44 1.92
CA ASP A 131 -50.35 15.98 1.80
C ASP A 131 -50.24 15.35 0.39
N THR A 132 -49.57 14.18 0.32
CA THR A 132 -50.20 12.84 0.07
C THR A 132 -49.18 11.83 -0.51
N GLY A 133 -49.13 10.61 0.05
CA GLY A 133 -49.09 9.38 -0.77
C GLY A 133 -47.83 8.50 -0.82
N SER A 134 -47.84 7.44 0.01
CA SER A 134 -47.55 6.01 -0.33
C SER A 134 -46.21 5.54 -0.94
N SER A 135 -45.46 4.81 -0.09
CA SER A 135 -44.91 3.43 -0.22
C SER A 135 -44.04 2.97 -1.42
N PRO A 136 -43.17 1.94 -1.18
CA PRO A 136 -41.91 1.67 -1.89
C PRO A 136 -42.02 0.60 -2.97
N SER A 137 -41.06 0.55 -3.91
CA SER A 137 -40.70 -0.68 -4.65
C SER A 137 -39.41 -0.53 -5.46
N ASP A 138 -38.35 -1.24 -5.05
CA ASP A 138 -37.47 -1.97 -5.98
C ASP A 138 -38.28 -3.13 -6.60
N PRO A 139 -37.99 -3.62 -7.82
CA PRO A 139 -36.96 -4.68 -7.95
C PRO A 139 -36.30 -4.88 -9.35
N THR A 140 -35.31 -5.77 -9.37
CA THR A 140 -34.91 -6.67 -10.50
C THR A 140 -33.79 -6.12 -11.40
N ALA A 141 -32.52 -6.56 -11.31
CA ALA A 141 -31.88 -7.88 -11.46
C ALA A 141 -31.48 -8.26 -12.91
N THR A 142 -30.33 -8.96 -13.00
CA THR A 142 -29.93 -9.93 -14.06
C THR A 142 -29.41 -9.29 -15.38
N LEU A 143 -28.30 -9.61 -16.06
CA LEU A 143 -27.33 -10.73 -16.26
C LEU A 143 -26.02 -10.09 -16.83
N LEU A 144 -24.78 -10.31 -16.37
CA LEU A 144 -23.80 -11.39 -16.70
C LEU A 144 -23.58 -11.66 -18.22
N PRO A 145 -22.42 -12.21 -18.70
CA PRO A 145 -21.08 -12.40 -18.10
C PRO A 145 -19.87 -12.37 -19.12
N VAL A 146 -18.70 -12.86 -18.65
CA VAL A 146 -17.65 -13.61 -19.40
C VAL A 146 -16.50 -12.77 -20.00
N GLU A 147 -15.34 -12.74 -19.31
CA GLU A 147 -14.12 -13.57 -19.57
C GLU A 147 -13.25 -12.90 -20.66
N GLU A 148 -11.93 -12.85 -20.64
CA GLU A 148 -10.91 -13.64 -19.97
C GLU A 148 -9.55 -12.95 -20.25
N THR A 149 -8.56 -13.24 -19.40
CA THR A 149 -7.18 -13.47 -19.84
C THR A 149 -6.30 -12.26 -20.23
N SER A 150 -5.45 -11.92 -19.27
CA SER A 150 -3.98 -11.87 -19.33
C SER A 150 -3.27 -11.20 -20.50
N ALA A 151 -2.31 -10.36 -20.09
CA ALA A 151 -1.13 -9.93 -20.84
C ALA A 151 -1.50 -9.02 -22.03
N ILE A 152 -1.11 -7.75 -22.04
CA ILE A 152 0.23 -7.31 -22.43
C ILE A 152 0.24 -5.80 -22.15
N ALA A 153 1.03 -5.34 -21.19
CA ALA A 153 1.33 -3.92 -21.04
C ALA A 153 2.80 -3.70 -20.61
N ALA A 154 3.67 -4.64 -21.00
CA ALA A 154 5.12 -4.56 -20.79
C ALA A 154 5.90 -4.38 -22.11
N HIS A 155 5.21 -4.13 -23.21
CA HIS A 155 5.79 -3.84 -24.51
C HIS A 155 5.06 -2.61 -25.04
N GLU A 156 5.80 -1.57 -25.42
CA GLU A 156 5.36 -0.25 -25.95
C GLU A 156 5.59 0.98 -25.04
N LEU A 157 6.41 0.90 -23.98
CA LEU A 157 6.98 2.13 -23.38
C LEU A 157 8.23 2.63 -24.11
N LEU A 158 8.60 2.04 -25.24
CA LEU A 158 9.78 2.49 -25.99
C LEU A 158 9.63 2.23 -27.48
N LEU A 159 8.66 2.84 -28.15
CA LEU A 159 8.81 3.18 -29.57
C LEU A 159 8.00 4.45 -29.92
N THR A 160 8.66 5.34 -30.64
CA THR A 160 8.08 6.28 -31.61
C THR A 160 7.43 7.55 -31.06
N SER A 161 8.33 8.42 -30.58
CA SER A 161 8.33 9.79 -31.03
C SER A 161 8.62 9.80 -32.55
N SER A 162 7.60 10.08 -33.37
CA SER A 162 7.68 10.48 -34.79
C SER A 162 6.65 11.61 -34.96
N ASP A 163 6.88 12.70 -35.70
CA ASP A 163 7.98 13.02 -36.58
C ASP A 163 8.01 14.55 -36.87
N SER A 164 9.23 15.11 -36.90
CA SER A 164 9.80 15.97 -37.94
C SER A 164 9.12 17.26 -38.44
N HIS A 165 9.80 18.41 -38.24
CA HIS A 165 10.49 19.13 -39.34
C HIS A 165 11.66 20.05 -38.87
N THR A 166 12.88 19.52 -39.02
CA THR A 166 14.20 20.10 -39.40
C THR A 166 14.67 21.55 -39.04
N LEU A 167 15.68 21.59 -38.12
CA LEU A 167 17.03 22.26 -38.14
C LEU A 167 17.22 23.81 -38.15
N PRO A 168 18.40 24.36 -37.74
CA PRO A 168 19.37 23.96 -36.68
C PRO A 168 19.90 25.15 -35.81
N ARG A 169 20.55 24.89 -34.66
CA ARG A 169 21.83 25.49 -34.14
C ARG A 169 21.89 25.72 -32.61
N GLY A 170 22.88 25.10 -31.96
CA GLY A 170 23.58 25.65 -30.78
C GLY A 170 23.35 24.94 -29.43
N PRO A 171 24.41 24.58 -28.67
CA PRO A 171 24.31 23.82 -27.42
C PRO A 171 23.83 24.66 -26.23
N ILE A 172 22.98 24.04 -25.42
CA ILE A 172 22.34 24.58 -24.21
C ILE A 172 23.34 24.51 -23.06
N ASN A 173 23.59 25.63 -22.38
CA ASN A 173 24.24 25.65 -21.07
C ASN A 173 23.17 25.98 -20.01
N PRO A 174 22.83 25.07 -19.07
CA PRO A 174 21.71 25.22 -18.13
C PRO A 174 22.05 26.08 -16.89
N SER A 175 22.94 27.08 -17.01
CA SER A 175 23.32 27.97 -15.89
C SER A 175 22.89 29.43 -16.05
N GLU A 176 22.17 29.80 -17.12
CA GLU A 176 21.82 31.21 -17.38
C GLU A 176 20.38 31.59 -17.00
N ALA A 177 19.52 30.64 -16.62
CA ALA A 177 18.10 30.90 -16.38
C ALA A 177 17.76 31.52 -14.99
N LEU A 178 18.75 31.96 -14.20
CA LEU A 178 18.54 32.53 -12.87
C LEU A 178 19.05 33.98 -12.69
N LEU A 179 19.41 34.69 -13.76
CA LEU A 179 19.84 36.07 -13.63
C LEU A 179 18.83 37.04 -14.29
N PRO A 180 18.23 37.97 -13.53
CA PRO A 180 17.43 39.05 -14.11
C PRO A 180 18.31 39.97 -14.96
N PRO A 181 17.81 40.53 -16.08
CA PRO A 181 18.61 41.35 -16.96
C PRO A 181 19.09 42.62 -16.23
N SER A 182 20.38 42.84 -16.36
CA SER A 182 21.19 43.90 -15.79
C SER A 182 20.59 45.29 -16.08
N ARG A 183 20.25 45.96 -14.99
CA ARG A 183 19.93 47.39 -14.86
C ARG A 183 21.06 48.27 -15.44
N PRO A 184 20.79 49.24 -16.35
CA PRO A 184 21.75 50.29 -16.64
C PRO A 184 21.63 51.39 -15.57
N ALA A 185 22.75 51.72 -14.92
CA ALA A 185 22.89 52.84 -13.99
C ALA A 185 23.78 53.94 -14.58
N ALA A 186 23.41 55.19 -14.25
CA ALA A 186 24.05 56.48 -14.51
C ALA A 186 23.81 57.04 -15.93
N ALA A 187 22.85 57.94 -16.16
CA ALA A 187 22.70 59.33 -15.70
C ALA A 187 23.68 60.30 -16.37
N GLU A 188 23.28 60.84 -17.53
CA GLU A 188 23.68 62.17 -17.96
C GLU A 188 22.46 63.01 -18.35
N LYS A 189 22.55 64.28 -17.97
CA LYS A 189 21.51 65.29 -17.92
C LYS A 189 21.03 65.64 -19.32
N SER A 190 19.72 65.68 -19.54
CA SER A 190 19.10 66.58 -20.53
C SER A 190 17.59 66.67 -20.34
N GLY A 191 17.11 67.90 -20.26
CA GLY A 191 15.87 68.33 -20.91
C GLY A 191 14.56 67.72 -20.43
N THR A 192 13.85 68.50 -19.61
CA THR A 192 12.39 68.59 -19.54
C THR A 192 11.66 68.16 -20.82
N GLN A 193 11.21 66.90 -20.91
CA GLN A 193 10.04 66.35 -21.65
C GLN A 193 10.23 64.85 -21.95
N ALA A 194 9.93 63.97 -21.00
CA ALA A 194 9.84 62.51 -21.24
C ALA A 194 8.82 61.82 -20.31
N THR A 195 7.78 62.54 -19.89
CA THR A 195 6.72 62.00 -19.03
C THR A 195 5.67 61.08 -19.71
N PRO A 196 5.54 60.92 -21.05
CA PRO A 196 4.58 59.97 -21.60
C PRO A 196 5.12 58.54 -21.81
N ALA A 197 6.40 58.36 -22.16
CA ALA A 197 6.93 57.06 -22.58
C ALA A 197 7.16 56.07 -21.42
N PHE A 198 7.59 56.55 -20.25
CA PHE A 198 7.76 55.71 -19.06
C PHE A 198 6.42 55.27 -18.45
N MET A 199 5.40 56.14 -18.50
CA MET A 199 4.04 55.80 -18.08
C MET A 199 3.39 54.80 -19.04
N GLN A 200 3.64 54.92 -20.35
CA GLN A 200 3.20 53.94 -21.35
C GLN A 200 3.88 52.58 -21.18
N ASN A 201 5.18 52.55 -20.86
CA ASN A 201 5.90 51.31 -20.57
C ASN A 201 5.40 50.63 -19.29
N SER A 202 5.13 51.41 -18.24
CA SER A 202 4.55 50.88 -16.99
C SER A 202 3.13 50.35 -17.20
N ALA A 203 2.31 51.02 -18.03
CA ALA A 203 0.98 50.54 -18.41
C ALA A 203 1.05 49.26 -19.25
N ALA A 204 1.98 49.17 -20.20
CA ALA A 204 2.21 47.96 -20.98
C ALA A 204 2.68 46.78 -20.11
N LEU A 205 3.53 47.02 -19.11
CA LEU A 205 3.98 46.00 -18.16
C LEU A 205 2.84 45.54 -17.24
N GLN A 206 1.97 46.45 -16.82
CA GLN A 206 0.76 46.09 -16.06
C GLN A 206 -0.21 45.24 -16.89
N GLU A 207 -0.37 45.55 -18.17
CA GLU A 207 -1.18 44.74 -19.09
C GLU A 207 -0.56 43.36 -19.34
N GLU A 208 0.76 43.25 -19.43
CA GLU A 208 1.45 41.97 -19.57
C GLU A 208 1.31 41.10 -18.30
N LEU A 209 1.45 41.69 -17.12
CA LEU A 209 1.23 40.99 -15.85
C LEU A 209 -0.22 40.58 -15.66
N SER A 210 -1.19 41.43 -16.05
CA SER A 210 -2.61 41.09 -15.97
C SER A 210 -2.97 39.96 -16.94
N ALA A 211 -2.42 39.98 -18.16
CA ALA A 211 -2.55 38.91 -19.14
C ALA A 211 -1.93 37.60 -18.65
N GLN A 212 -0.75 37.65 -18.03
CA GLN A 212 -0.08 36.48 -17.45
C GLN A 212 -0.87 35.91 -16.26
N LEU A 213 -1.43 36.77 -15.41
CA LEU A 213 -2.32 36.36 -14.31
C LEU A 213 -3.60 35.71 -14.83
N ALA A 214 -4.21 36.25 -15.89
CA ALA A 214 -5.39 35.67 -16.51
C ALA A 214 -5.09 34.28 -17.13
N GLN A 215 -3.92 34.13 -17.75
CA GLN A 215 -3.46 32.83 -18.27
C GLN A 215 -3.16 31.83 -17.14
N MET A 216 -2.52 32.26 -16.05
CA MET A 216 -2.32 31.40 -14.89
C MET A 216 -3.65 31.02 -14.21
N ALA A 217 -4.59 31.94 -14.08
CA ALA A 217 -5.90 31.68 -13.49
C ALA A 217 -6.72 30.69 -14.32
N THR A 218 -6.67 30.79 -15.65
CA THR A 218 -7.31 29.83 -16.55
C THR A 218 -6.64 28.46 -16.50
N GLN A 219 -5.31 28.41 -16.40
CA GLN A 219 -4.57 27.15 -16.18
C GLN A 219 -4.90 26.53 -14.82
N LEU A 220 -4.95 27.32 -13.75
CA LEU A 220 -5.31 26.86 -12.41
C LEU A 220 -6.75 26.33 -12.39
N LYS A 221 -7.68 27.00 -13.08
CA LYS A 221 -9.06 26.54 -13.25
C LYS A 221 -9.11 25.20 -13.98
N ARG A 222 -8.34 25.05 -15.06
CA ARG A 222 -8.28 23.80 -15.82
C ARG A 222 -7.69 22.66 -14.98
N ASN A 223 -6.65 22.95 -14.19
CA ASN A 223 -6.08 22.02 -13.23
C ASN A 223 -7.10 21.64 -12.14
N ALA A 224 -7.85 22.60 -11.60
CA ALA A 224 -8.88 22.36 -10.60
C ALA A 224 -10.01 21.46 -11.11
N VAL A 225 -10.49 21.68 -12.34
CA VAL A 225 -11.50 20.81 -12.98
C VAL A 225 -10.94 19.41 -13.20
N HIS A 226 -9.68 19.30 -13.63
CA HIS A 226 -9.02 18.00 -13.78
C HIS A 226 -8.91 17.27 -12.43
N PHE A 227 -8.50 17.97 -11.37
CA PHE A 227 -8.44 17.42 -10.01
C PHE A 227 -9.81 17.00 -9.49
N ALA A 228 -10.88 17.76 -9.74
CA ALA A 228 -12.23 17.37 -9.37
C ALA A 228 -12.64 16.05 -10.05
N SER A 229 -12.35 15.92 -11.35
CA SER A 229 -12.65 14.68 -12.09
C SER A 229 -11.76 13.49 -11.70
N ALA A 230 -10.55 13.75 -11.18
CA ALA A 230 -9.67 12.72 -10.64
C ALA A 230 -10.16 12.27 -9.26
N LEU A 231 -10.54 13.21 -8.40
CA LEU A 231 -11.12 12.91 -7.09
C LEU A 231 -12.42 12.13 -7.18
N GLU A 232 -13.26 12.39 -8.19
CA GLU A 232 -14.48 11.61 -8.41
C GLU A 232 -14.17 10.14 -8.79
N LYS A 233 -13.17 9.91 -9.64
CA LYS A 233 -12.69 8.56 -9.96
C LYS A 233 -12.07 7.89 -8.72
N ASP A 234 -11.25 8.62 -7.97
CA ASP A 234 -10.63 8.10 -6.75
C ASP A 234 -11.69 7.74 -5.70
N LYS A 235 -12.75 8.53 -5.57
CA LYS A 235 -13.89 8.22 -4.70
C LYS A 235 -14.57 6.91 -5.11
N ALA A 236 -14.79 6.70 -6.42
CA ALA A 236 -15.39 5.46 -6.92
C ALA A 236 -14.50 4.25 -6.61
N VAL A 237 -13.18 4.36 -6.82
CA VAL A 237 -12.21 3.30 -6.48
C VAL A 237 -12.21 3.03 -4.97
N VAL A 238 -12.22 4.07 -4.14
CA VAL A 238 -12.27 3.92 -2.68
C VAL A 238 -13.54 3.20 -2.25
N GLN A 239 -14.71 3.55 -2.80
CA GLN A 239 -15.97 2.85 -2.49
C GLN A 239 -15.92 1.37 -2.92
N GLU A 240 -15.39 1.07 -4.10
CA GLU A 240 -15.22 -0.32 -4.57
C GLU A 240 -14.27 -1.10 -3.65
N THR A 241 -13.16 -0.49 -3.25
CA THR A 241 -12.21 -1.14 -2.33
C THR A 241 -12.81 -1.34 -0.94
N GLN A 242 -13.62 -0.40 -0.45
CA GLN A 242 -14.35 -0.54 0.80
C GLN A 242 -15.34 -1.71 0.72
N GLU A 243 -16.12 -1.81 -0.34
CA GLU A 243 -17.10 -2.89 -0.52
C GLU A 243 -16.41 -4.26 -0.60
N LYS A 244 -15.27 -4.36 -1.31
CA LYS A 244 -14.45 -5.58 -1.36
C LYS A 244 -13.85 -5.92 -0.01
N LEU A 245 -13.39 -4.91 0.74
CA LEU A 245 -12.82 -5.08 2.07
C LEU A 245 -13.89 -5.55 3.07
N GLU A 246 -15.09 -4.96 3.04
CA GLU A 246 -16.23 -5.36 3.87
C GLU A 246 -16.67 -6.80 3.57
N ARG A 247 -16.78 -7.17 2.28
CA ARG A 247 -17.06 -8.56 1.89
C ARG A 247 -15.99 -9.53 2.38
N ASN A 248 -14.72 -9.21 2.17
CA ASN A 248 -13.61 -10.05 2.62
C ASN A 248 -13.58 -10.19 4.15
N HIS A 249 -13.77 -9.09 4.88
CA HIS A 249 -13.85 -9.07 6.33
C HIS A 249 -15.04 -9.91 6.84
N GLY A 250 -16.19 -9.84 6.17
CA GLY A 250 -17.36 -10.66 6.47
C GLY A 250 -17.08 -12.15 6.29
N VAL A 251 -16.47 -12.54 5.17
CA VAL A 251 -16.06 -13.94 4.92
C VAL A 251 -15.06 -14.41 5.98
N MET A 252 -14.02 -13.63 6.26
CA MET A 252 -13.01 -13.98 7.27
C MET A 252 -13.63 -14.15 8.66
N THR A 253 -14.54 -13.27 9.06
CA THR A 253 -15.20 -13.34 10.37
C THR A 253 -16.10 -14.57 10.46
N LYS A 254 -16.86 -14.86 9.41
CA LYS A 254 -17.74 -16.04 9.35
C LYS A 254 -16.95 -17.35 9.40
N GLU A 255 -15.85 -17.43 8.67
CA GLU A 255 -14.93 -18.57 8.70
C GLU A 255 -14.26 -18.71 10.07
N ARG A 256 -13.82 -17.61 10.70
CA ARG A 256 -13.27 -17.64 12.06
C ARG A 256 -14.27 -18.17 13.08
N VAL A 257 -15.54 -17.77 13.01
CA VAL A 257 -16.58 -18.29 13.89
C VAL A 257 -16.79 -19.78 13.66
N ARG A 258 -16.89 -20.21 12.40
CA ARG A 258 -17.05 -21.63 12.06
C ARG A 258 -15.86 -22.46 12.55
N LEU A 259 -14.62 -22.01 12.32
CA LEU A 259 -13.42 -22.69 12.80
C LEU A 259 -13.38 -22.74 14.33
N ARG A 260 -13.77 -21.67 15.01
CA ARG A 260 -13.85 -21.64 16.48
C ARG A 260 -14.89 -22.63 17.00
N ASP A 261 -16.04 -22.74 16.35
CA ASP A 261 -17.11 -23.68 16.77
C ASP A 261 -16.67 -25.14 16.56
N HIS A 262 -15.92 -25.44 15.50
CA HIS A 262 -15.33 -26.76 15.31
C HIS A 262 -14.20 -27.05 16.32
N HIS A 263 -13.40 -26.03 16.69
CA HIS A 263 -12.30 -26.17 17.64
C HIS A 263 -12.79 -26.29 19.10
N SER A 264 -13.82 -25.55 19.49
CA SER A 264 -14.39 -25.63 20.85
C SER A 264 -15.09 -26.97 21.10
N LYS A 265 -15.75 -27.52 20.08
CA LYS A 265 -16.45 -28.81 20.15
C LYS A 265 -15.51 -30.00 20.24
N SER A 266 -14.35 -29.95 19.56
CA SER A 266 -13.35 -31.02 19.59
C SER A 266 -12.54 -31.03 20.90
N TRP A 267 -12.30 -29.87 21.51
CA TRP A 267 -11.67 -29.82 22.84
C TRP A 267 -12.60 -30.28 23.97
N GLY A 268 -13.90 -29.99 23.87
CA GLY A 268 -14.88 -30.38 24.88
C GLY A 268 -15.00 -31.89 25.06
N THR A 269 -14.99 -32.66 23.97
CA THR A 269 -15.07 -34.13 24.04
C THR A 269 -13.80 -34.74 24.64
N THR A 270 -12.61 -34.22 24.30
CA THR A 270 -11.34 -34.66 24.91
C THR A 270 -11.28 -34.34 26.40
N TRP A 271 -11.81 -33.20 26.82
CA TRP A 271 -11.87 -32.86 28.25
C TRP A 271 -12.79 -33.81 29.03
N ILE A 272 -13.96 -34.14 28.47
CA ILE A 272 -14.89 -35.09 29.09
C ILE A 272 -14.30 -36.49 29.17
N THR A 273 -13.60 -36.97 28.13
CA THR A 273 -12.94 -38.29 28.18
C THR A 273 -11.79 -38.32 29.18
N MET A 274 -10.99 -37.25 29.27
CA MET A 274 -9.95 -37.12 30.29
C MET A 274 -10.53 -37.13 31.71
N LEU A 275 -11.65 -36.45 31.94
CA LEU A 275 -12.35 -36.46 33.23
C LEU A 275 -12.87 -37.87 33.57
N SER A 276 -13.42 -38.58 32.59
CA SER A 276 -13.88 -39.97 32.76
C SER A 276 -12.73 -40.90 33.17
N LEU A 277 -11.58 -40.82 32.50
CA LEU A 277 -10.38 -41.59 32.85
C LEU A 277 -9.88 -41.27 34.27
N LEU A 278 -9.91 -39.98 34.66
CA LEU A 278 -9.52 -39.55 36.00
C LEU A 278 -10.42 -40.16 37.09
N VAL A 279 -11.73 -40.20 36.87
CA VAL A 279 -12.69 -40.80 37.83
C VAL A 279 -12.43 -42.29 37.99
N VAL A 280 -12.19 -43.02 36.90
CA VAL A 280 -11.84 -44.45 36.95
C VAL A 280 -10.52 -44.66 37.71
N LEU A 281 -9.51 -43.81 37.48
CA LEU A 281 -8.24 -43.86 38.19
C LEU A 281 -8.42 -43.64 39.71
N ILE A 282 -9.24 -42.67 40.11
CA ILE A 282 -9.54 -42.41 41.52
C ILE A 282 -10.27 -43.60 42.16
N GLY A 283 -11.25 -44.19 41.46
CA GLY A 283 -11.95 -45.38 41.93
C GLY A 283 -11.01 -46.59 42.12
N PHE A 284 -10.05 -46.75 41.22
CA PHE A 284 -9.02 -47.78 41.32
C PHE A 284 -8.09 -47.54 42.53
N ILE A 285 -7.65 -46.30 42.75
CA ILE A 285 -6.82 -45.94 43.90
C ILE A 285 -7.58 -46.17 45.21
N MET A 286 -8.87 -45.79 45.27
CA MET A 286 -9.72 -46.03 46.44
C MET A 286 -9.89 -47.51 46.75
N THR A 287 -10.19 -48.35 45.75
CA THR A 287 -10.32 -49.80 45.95
C THR A 287 -9.00 -50.46 46.35
N PHE A 288 -7.88 -50.04 45.75
CA PHE A 288 -6.55 -50.50 46.15
C PHE A 288 -6.21 -50.09 47.58
N LEU A 289 -6.54 -48.86 47.98
CA LEU A 289 -6.39 -48.39 49.36
C LEU A 289 -7.20 -49.24 50.34
N VAL A 290 -8.46 -49.55 50.03
CA VAL A 290 -9.33 -50.38 50.87
C VAL A 290 -8.75 -51.79 51.06
N ILE A 291 -8.32 -52.45 49.98
CA ILE A 291 -7.69 -53.78 50.05
C ILE A 291 -6.38 -53.75 50.85
N ARG A 292 -5.64 -52.65 50.79
CA ARG A 292 -4.36 -52.52 51.51
C ARG A 292 -4.52 -52.13 52.98
N ILE A 293 -5.65 -51.52 53.34
CA ILE A 293 -6.01 -51.14 54.71
C ILE A 293 -6.75 -52.25 55.45
N THR A 294 -7.56 -53.03 54.73
CA THR A 294 -8.28 -54.20 55.26
C THR A 294 -7.34 -55.39 55.36
#